data_AF-W7HU08-F1
#
_entry.id   AF-W7HU08-F1
#
_cell.length_a   1.000
_cell.length_b   1.000
_cell.length_c   1.000
_cell.angle_alpha   90.00
_cell.angle_beta   90.00
_cell.angle_gamma   90.00
#
_symmetry.space_group_name_H-M   'P 1'
#
loop_
_entity.id
_entity.type
_entity.pdbx_description
1 polymer ?
#
loop_
_entity_poly.entity_id
_entity_poly.type
_entity_poly.pdbx_seq_one_letter_code
_entity_poly.pdbx_strand_id
1 'polypeptide(L)'
;MSAEGTAVTGVTATEPPVSTEAEVVKPEKMEAPVVEAVPDVPTTEVAPVVTAPEAAPVGGVSEPAPVGAVSDAAPVVAVSEPAPVGAASDATPVAAASDATPVAAASDATPETPIPTVNKEAPGANPEPETAEPAAPALVNAQWGAISDSLILFYGRLPEILTAGEHSEVFGVPLVHNPTEPAFSTLLVLQKYLRANEGNVEKAADQLIATLQWRKQMQPVELMAAEHERAAFEGLGYVQVLTSNSEVVTWNIYGGVTDYKKTFGDLDKFIKWRVALMEAAIVKLNLVGGTKPIPDFGQGEDPYQVVQVHDYLNVSVLRMDPDARAASKAAPQVFGSFYPEMLSRKYFVNVPTVMGWLYKATTMFLPAATIKKFRVLSNGGELHLELGEEVPGVYGGKGVDLKDLGDPVKLGNKAEAAPTETPAASAATGDVTTAPDTVA
;
A
#
# COMPACT_ATOMS: atom_id res chain seq x y z
N MET A 1 -87.56 -29.51 9.20
CA MET A 1 -86.38 -28.69 9.53
C MET A 1 -85.28 -29.14 8.56
N SER A 2 -85.26 -28.76 7.27
CA SER A 2 -85.56 -27.45 6.63
C SER A 2 -84.54 -26.38 7.05
N ALA A 3 -83.92 -25.53 6.20
CA ALA A 3 -83.83 -25.33 4.73
C ALA A 3 -82.78 -24.20 4.49
N GLU A 4 -82.09 -23.90 3.37
CA GLU A 4 -81.78 -24.40 2.00
C GLU A 4 -80.45 -23.66 1.56
N GLY A 5 -79.73 -23.82 0.44
CA GLY A 5 -79.80 -24.56 -0.84
C GLY A 5 -78.35 -24.87 -1.35
N THR A 6 -77.98 -25.19 -2.61
CA THR A 6 -78.60 -25.14 -3.96
C THR A 6 -78.49 -23.76 -4.63
N ALA A 7 -77.87 -23.51 -5.80
CA ALA A 7 -77.19 -24.31 -6.86
C ALA A 7 -76.29 -23.34 -7.74
N VAL A 8 -75.56 -23.61 -8.85
CA VAL A 8 -74.90 -24.73 -9.58
C VAL A 8 -74.33 -24.16 -10.92
N THR A 9 -73.04 -24.43 -11.21
CA THR A 9 -72.31 -24.50 -12.53
C THR A 9 -72.37 -23.43 -13.65
N GLY A 10 -71.20 -23.23 -14.29
CA GLY A 10 -71.06 -22.88 -15.72
C GLY A 10 -69.57 -22.73 -16.16
N VAL A 11 -69.15 -23.10 -17.39
CA VAL A 11 -68.73 -24.46 -17.83
C VAL A 11 -67.96 -24.36 -19.17
N THR A 12 -66.73 -24.92 -19.26
CA THR A 12 -65.88 -25.07 -20.50
C THR A 12 -65.54 -23.77 -21.27
N ALA A 13 -64.64 -23.69 -22.27
CA ALA A 13 -63.75 -24.61 -23.00
C ALA A 13 -62.46 -23.83 -23.41
N THR A 14 -61.36 -24.28 -24.05
CA THR A 14 -60.60 -25.53 -24.29
C THR A 14 -59.74 -25.26 -25.54
N GLU A 15 -58.40 -25.28 -25.40
CA GLU A 15 -57.36 -25.52 -26.45
C GLU A 15 -56.97 -24.48 -27.54
N PRO A 16 -55.76 -24.63 -28.18
CA PRO A 16 -55.11 -23.63 -29.04
C PRO A 16 -55.19 -23.96 -30.56
N PRO A 17 -54.34 -23.32 -31.42
CA PRO A 17 -53.22 -24.10 -31.97
C PRO A 17 -51.90 -23.31 -32.19
N VAL A 18 -50.85 -24.04 -32.57
CA VAL A 18 -49.52 -23.56 -33.00
C VAL A 18 -49.42 -23.59 -34.53
N SER A 19 -48.80 -22.58 -35.16
CA SER A 19 -47.94 -22.81 -36.34
C SER A 19 -46.97 -21.65 -36.63
N THR A 20 -45.94 -22.00 -37.40
CA THR A 20 -45.05 -21.22 -38.29
C THR A 20 -45.60 -19.87 -38.81
N GLU A 21 -44.77 -18.87 -39.16
CA GLU A 21 -43.60 -18.98 -40.05
C GLU A 21 -42.52 -17.89 -39.79
N ALA A 22 -41.47 -17.83 -40.62
CA ALA A 22 -40.35 -16.90 -40.45
C ALA A 22 -40.02 -16.16 -41.76
N GLU A 23 -39.77 -14.84 -41.68
CA GLU A 23 -39.18 -14.06 -42.78
C GLU A 23 -38.15 -13.05 -42.25
N VAL A 24 -37.13 -12.75 -43.07
CA VAL A 24 -35.99 -11.90 -42.74
C VAL A 24 -36.22 -10.48 -43.27
N VAL A 25 -36.23 -9.48 -42.39
CA VAL A 25 -36.29 -8.06 -42.79
C VAL A 25 -34.98 -7.35 -42.48
N LYS A 26 -34.34 -6.90 -43.57
CA LYS A 26 -33.13 -6.06 -43.63
C LYS A 26 -33.47 -4.61 -43.24
N PRO A 27 -32.64 -3.90 -42.44
CA PRO A 27 -32.79 -2.46 -42.25
C PRO A 27 -32.33 -1.72 -43.49
N GLU A 28 -33.18 -0.86 -44.07
CA GLU A 28 -32.84 -0.06 -45.25
C GLU A 28 -33.05 1.44 -45.03
N LYS A 29 -31.93 2.15 -45.25
CA LYS A 29 -31.76 3.56 -45.63
C LYS A 29 -33.05 4.40 -45.83
N MET A 30 -33.18 5.48 -45.05
CA MET A 30 -33.98 6.65 -45.44
C MET A 30 -33.10 7.69 -46.12
N GLU A 31 -33.56 8.24 -47.24
CA GLU A 31 -32.86 9.28 -47.99
C GLU A 31 -33.83 10.33 -48.53
N ALA A 32 -33.50 11.61 -48.28
CA ALA A 32 -33.89 12.81 -49.05
C ALA A 32 -35.39 13.17 -49.20
N PRO A 33 -35.66 14.44 -49.59
CA PRO A 33 -35.81 14.74 -51.02
C PRO A 33 -34.84 15.79 -51.59
N VAL A 34 -34.78 15.85 -52.93
CA VAL A 34 -33.94 16.71 -53.81
C VAL A 34 -34.93 17.46 -54.75
N VAL A 35 -34.75 18.71 -55.22
CA VAL A 35 -33.84 19.29 -56.27
C VAL A 35 -33.91 20.85 -56.14
N GLU A 36 -33.11 21.75 -56.74
CA GLU A 36 -32.01 21.81 -57.75
C GLU A 36 -31.16 23.08 -57.40
N ALA A 37 -30.15 23.66 -58.08
CA ALA A 37 -29.51 23.51 -59.40
C ALA A 37 -28.04 24.03 -59.39
N VAL A 38 -27.48 24.35 -60.57
CA VAL A 38 -26.11 24.88 -60.85
C VAL A 38 -26.17 25.80 -62.12
N PRO A 39 -25.10 26.38 -62.73
CA PRO A 39 -23.62 26.25 -62.59
C PRO A 39 -22.96 27.56 -62.00
N ASP A 40 -21.68 27.94 -62.15
CA ASP A 40 -20.51 27.52 -62.98
C ASP A 40 -19.15 27.89 -62.31
N VAL A 41 -18.02 27.85 -63.06
CA VAL A 41 -16.61 28.06 -62.61
C VAL A 41 -15.91 29.14 -63.51
N PRO A 42 -14.62 29.14 -63.99
CA PRO A 42 -13.40 28.34 -63.76
C PRO A 42 -12.05 29.11 -63.55
N THR A 43 -10.97 28.34 -63.35
CA THR A 43 -9.54 28.54 -63.80
C THR A 43 -8.51 29.49 -63.12
N THR A 44 -7.51 28.85 -62.47
CA THR A 44 -6.02 29.06 -62.56
C THR A 44 -5.34 30.35 -62.03
N GLU A 45 -4.02 30.40 -61.70
CA GLU A 45 -2.88 29.50 -62.03
C GLU A 45 -1.70 29.46 -61.00
N VAL A 46 -0.85 28.41 -61.11
CA VAL A 46 0.55 28.16 -60.62
C VAL A 46 1.04 28.36 -59.17
N ALA A 47 1.91 27.41 -58.79
CA ALA A 47 2.97 27.43 -57.75
C ALA A 47 4.31 27.06 -58.45
N PRO A 48 5.44 26.60 -57.83
CA PRO A 48 5.82 26.39 -56.42
C PRO A 48 7.29 26.88 -56.11
N VAL A 49 8.03 26.18 -55.22
CA VAL A 49 9.51 26.23 -54.98
C VAL A 49 10.05 27.40 -54.11
N VAL A 50 11.06 27.28 -53.23
CA VAL A 50 11.52 26.24 -52.23
C VAL A 50 12.71 26.82 -51.41
N THR A 51 13.15 26.12 -50.34
CA THR A 51 14.40 26.32 -49.54
C THR A 51 14.56 27.53 -48.61
N ALA A 52 15.23 27.27 -47.48
CA ALA A 52 15.88 28.24 -46.59
C ALA A 52 17.40 28.33 -46.88
N PRO A 53 18.14 29.18 -46.15
CA PRO A 53 19.52 28.84 -45.78
C PRO A 53 19.84 29.06 -44.29
N GLU A 54 21.07 28.68 -43.91
CA GLU A 54 21.59 28.57 -42.54
C GLU A 54 22.92 29.38 -42.39
N ALA A 55 23.40 29.52 -41.14
CA ALA A 55 24.78 29.85 -40.73
C ALA A 55 25.28 31.32 -40.76
N ALA A 56 26.42 31.53 -40.08
CA ALA A 56 27.05 32.82 -39.71
C ALA A 56 28.45 32.97 -40.43
N PRO A 57 29.51 33.72 -40.00
CA PRO A 57 29.81 34.41 -38.71
C PRO A 57 30.64 35.75 -38.80
N VAL A 58 31.24 36.15 -37.65
CA VAL A 58 32.43 37.02 -37.37
C VAL A 58 32.45 38.56 -37.59
N GLY A 59 32.94 39.28 -36.55
CA GLY A 59 33.91 40.39 -36.71
C GLY A 59 33.67 41.67 -35.89
N GLY A 60 34.57 42.01 -34.94
CA GLY A 60 34.65 43.36 -34.34
C GLY A 60 35.26 43.43 -32.93
N VAL A 61 36.32 44.24 -32.75
CA VAL A 61 37.04 44.46 -31.46
C VAL A 61 37.22 45.97 -31.23
N SER A 62 37.05 46.46 -29.99
CA SER A 62 37.83 47.57 -29.38
C SER A 62 37.44 47.87 -27.92
N GLU A 63 38.45 47.92 -27.06
CA GLU A 63 38.53 48.76 -25.83
C GLU A 63 39.50 49.94 -26.17
N PRO A 64 39.65 51.05 -25.40
CA PRO A 64 39.98 51.04 -23.95
C PRO A 64 39.31 52.11 -23.06
N ALA A 65 39.55 52.00 -21.73
CA ALA A 65 39.25 52.95 -20.65
C ALA A 65 40.27 54.14 -20.58
N PRO A 66 40.60 54.88 -19.45
CA PRO A 66 40.16 54.82 -18.03
C PRO A 66 40.06 56.20 -17.27
N VAL A 67 40.11 56.13 -15.92
CA VAL A 67 40.36 57.15 -14.84
C VAL A 67 39.20 58.08 -14.39
N GLY A 68 39.13 58.49 -13.10
CA GLY A 68 40.07 58.37 -11.97
C GLY A 68 39.44 58.25 -10.55
N ALA A 69 40.24 58.32 -9.47
CA ALA A 69 39.90 57.79 -8.15
C ALA A 69 40.50 58.53 -6.92
N VAL A 70 40.03 58.17 -5.72
CA VAL A 70 40.63 58.30 -4.35
C VAL A 70 40.12 57.08 -3.52
N SER A 71 40.94 56.29 -2.81
CA SER A 71 41.66 56.53 -1.53
C SER A 71 40.71 56.72 -0.33
N ASP A 72 40.89 56.11 0.85
CA ASP A 72 42.14 55.67 1.50
C ASP A 72 42.00 54.49 2.52
N ALA A 73 43.14 53.91 2.92
CA ALA A 73 43.49 53.13 4.13
C ALA A 73 42.74 51.83 4.57
N ALA A 74 43.55 50.90 5.13
CA ALA A 74 43.17 49.77 5.98
C ALA A 74 43.98 49.84 7.31
N PRO A 75 43.77 48.96 8.31
CA PRO A 75 44.53 47.69 8.30
C PRO A 75 43.78 46.46 8.89
N VAL A 76 44.47 45.32 8.84
CA VAL A 76 44.01 43.97 9.22
C VAL A 76 43.90 43.71 10.73
N VAL A 77 43.00 42.81 11.10
CA VAL A 77 43.15 41.88 12.24
C VAL A 77 42.67 40.49 11.80
N ALA A 78 43.44 39.44 12.09
CA ALA A 78 43.06 38.05 11.83
C ALA A 78 43.29 37.21 13.08
N VAL A 79 42.24 36.56 13.61
CA VAL A 79 42.32 35.67 14.78
C VAL A 79 41.37 34.48 14.62
N SER A 80 41.98 33.29 14.61
CA SER A 80 41.50 31.97 15.03
C SER A 80 40.10 31.43 14.64
N GLU A 81 40.15 30.38 13.82
CA GLU A 81 39.32 29.18 13.91
C GLU A 81 39.21 28.61 15.35
N PRO A 82 38.04 28.09 15.75
CA PRO A 82 37.92 27.04 16.76
C PRO A 82 37.51 25.69 16.15
N ALA A 83 38.28 24.64 16.47
CA ALA A 83 38.03 23.25 16.11
C ALA A 83 36.78 22.67 16.84
N PRO A 84 36.20 21.52 16.41
CA PRO A 84 34.85 21.13 16.81
C PRO A 84 34.77 20.52 18.23
N VAL A 85 33.74 20.93 18.98
CA VAL A 85 33.25 20.21 20.16
C VAL A 85 32.06 19.32 19.77
N GLY A 86 32.29 18.00 19.74
CA GLY A 86 31.23 17.02 19.62
C GLY A 86 30.68 16.61 20.97
N ALA A 87 29.37 16.34 21.06
CA ALA A 87 28.74 15.72 22.21
C ALA A 87 27.49 14.92 21.81
N ALA A 88 27.31 13.76 22.45
CA ALA A 88 26.07 12.98 22.57
C ALA A 88 25.26 12.71 21.27
N SER A 89 25.57 11.59 20.63
CA SER A 89 24.57 10.83 19.87
C SER A 89 23.46 10.32 20.80
N ASP A 90 22.20 10.40 20.37
CA ASP A 90 21.26 9.29 20.60
C ASP A 90 20.37 9.11 19.36
N ALA A 91 20.57 7.99 18.68
CA ALA A 91 19.93 7.65 17.42
C ALA A 91 19.86 6.12 17.29
N THR A 92 19.04 5.49 18.12
CA THR A 92 18.78 4.06 18.11
C THR A 92 17.93 3.66 16.88
N PRO A 93 18.46 2.84 15.94
CA PRO A 93 17.63 2.15 14.96
C PRO A 93 16.93 0.99 15.65
N VAL A 94 15.60 0.96 15.64
CA VAL A 94 14.82 -0.16 16.19
C VAL A 94 14.85 -1.32 15.21
N ALA A 95 15.91 -2.13 15.29
CA ALA A 95 15.95 -3.44 14.67
C ALA A 95 15.06 -4.40 15.46
N ALA A 96 13.98 -4.88 14.85
CA ALA A 96 13.13 -5.92 15.44
C ALA A 96 13.82 -7.29 15.27
N ALA A 97 14.63 -7.67 16.24
CA ALA A 97 15.24 -9.00 16.33
C ALA A 97 14.74 -9.70 17.61
N SER A 98 13.82 -10.64 17.43
CA SER A 98 13.57 -11.68 18.45
C SER A 98 14.64 -12.76 18.28
N ASP A 99 15.61 -12.82 19.19
CA ASP A 99 16.50 -13.98 19.29
C ASP A 99 16.79 -14.30 20.76
N ALA A 100 17.00 -15.59 21.03
CA ALA A 100 17.21 -16.13 22.37
C ALA A 100 18.68 -16.43 22.63
N THR A 101 19.11 -16.31 23.88
CA THR A 101 20.50 -16.54 24.29
C THR A 101 20.94 -18.01 24.13
N PRO A 102 22.08 -18.28 23.48
CA PRO A 102 22.94 -19.40 23.83
C PRO A 102 24.04 -18.94 24.81
N VAL A 103 24.25 -19.68 25.89
CA VAL A 103 25.37 -19.46 26.82
C VAL A 103 26.65 -20.08 26.25
N ALA A 104 27.78 -19.37 26.38
CA ALA A 104 29.06 -19.84 25.85
C ALA A 104 29.58 -21.11 26.54
N ALA A 105 30.10 -22.05 25.75
CA ALA A 105 30.82 -23.22 26.24
C ALA A 105 32.33 -22.96 26.28
N ALA A 106 33.01 -23.43 27.32
CA ALA A 106 34.47 -23.44 27.40
C ALA A 106 34.97 -24.56 28.33
N SER A 107 35.68 -25.55 27.77
CA SER A 107 36.64 -26.45 28.44
C SER A 107 37.42 -27.23 27.37
N ASP A 108 38.64 -27.65 27.70
CA ASP A 108 39.64 -28.17 26.77
C ASP A 108 40.30 -29.45 27.33
N ALA A 109 41.10 -30.12 26.50
CA ALA A 109 42.06 -31.20 26.77
C ALA A 109 41.57 -32.67 26.96
N THR A 110 42.14 -33.52 26.09
CA THR A 110 42.32 -35.00 26.14
C THR A 110 43.33 -35.43 27.25
N PRO A 111 43.62 -36.74 27.56
CA PRO A 111 43.78 -37.89 26.65
C PRO A 111 43.36 -39.33 27.12
N GLU A 112 43.29 -40.26 26.14
CA GLU A 112 43.59 -41.74 26.17
C GLU A 112 42.98 -42.67 27.28
N THR A 113 42.74 -43.98 27.12
CA THR A 113 43.36 -45.04 26.26
C THR A 113 42.29 -46.10 25.79
N PRO A 114 42.49 -47.43 25.49
CA PRO A 114 41.80 -48.06 24.35
C PRO A 114 40.72 -49.15 24.64
N ILE A 115 40.14 -49.65 23.54
CA ILE A 115 39.11 -50.70 23.37
C ILE A 115 39.42 -52.04 24.07
N PRO A 116 38.37 -52.87 24.36
CA PRO A 116 38.24 -54.10 23.57
C PRO A 116 36.79 -54.44 23.10
N THR A 117 36.71 -55.20 22.01
CA THR A 117 35.47 -55.68 21.36
C THR A 117 34.84 -56.87 22.08
N VAL A 118 33.50 -56.92 22.17
CA VAL A 118 32.74 -58.16 22.43
C VAL A 118 31.53 -58.23 21.48
N ASN A 119 31.45 -59.27 20.66
CA ASN A 119 30.26 -59.59 19.87
C ASN A 119 29.17 -60.22 20.77
N LYS A 120 27.90 -59.89 20.52
CA LYS A 120 26.80 -60.84 20.73
C LYS A 120 25.63 -60.58 19.78
N GLU A 121 25.00 -61.65 19.31
CA GLU A 121 23.85 -61.62 18.41
C GLU A 121 22.60 -60.94 19.02
N ALA A 122 21.75 -60.41 18.14
CA ALA A 122 20.35 -60.11 18.45
C ALA A 122 19.58 -61.40 18.75
N PRO A 123 18.39 -61.30 19.38
CA PRO A 123 17.22 -61.38 18.50
C PRO A 123 16.04 -60.48 18.91
N GLY A 124 15.25 -60.07 17.90
CA GLY A 124 13.81 -59.87 18.04
C GLY A 124 13.32 -58.65 18.82
N ALA A 125 13.27 -57.49 18.15
CA ALA A 125 12.26 -56.47 18.43
C ALA A 125 11.28 -56.41 17.24
N ASN A 126 9.99 -56.49 17.52
CA ASN A 126 8.93 -56.40 16.51
C ASN A 126 8.80 -54.95 16.01
N PRO A 127 8.62 -54.67 14.70
CA PRO A 127 8.27 -53.34 14.24
C PRO A 127 6.87 -52.99 14.73
N GLU A 128 6.80 -52.09 15.71
CA GLU A 128 5.56 -51.42 16.10
C GLU A 128 5.14 -50.50 14.93
N PRO A 129 3.89 -50.55 14.46
CA PRO A 129 3.51 -49.84 13.25
C PRO A 129 3.54 -48.33 13.50
N GLU A 130 4.33 -47.62 12.69
CA GLU A 130 4.17 -46.16 12.55
C GLU A 130 2.71 -45.89 12.22
N THR A 131 2.01 -45.23 13.14
CA THR A 131 0.62 -44.83 12.91
C THR A 131 0.67 -43.66 11.94
N ALA A 132 0.56 -43.99 10.66
CA ALA A 132 0.57 -43.02 9.58
C ALA A 132 -0.44 -41.91 9.89
N GLU A 133 0.09 -40.69 10.06
CA GLU A 133 -0.71 -39.49 10.29
C GLU A 133 -1.74 -39.38 9.16
N PRO A 134 -3.04 -39.17 9.48
CA PRO A 134 -4.09 -39.28 8.48
C PRO A 134 -3.86 -38.24 7.38
N ALA A 135 -3.50 -38.73 6.18
CA ALA A 135 -3.10 -37.89 5.06
C ALA A 135 -4.11 -36.77 4.85
N ALA A 136 -3.64 -35.52 4.95
CA ALA A 136 -4.48 -34.34 4.83
C ALA A 136 -5.30 -34.41 3.52
N PRO A 137 -6.58 -33.98 3.54
CA PRO A 137 -7.41 -34.05 2.35
C PRO A 137 -6.73 -33.29 1.21
N ALA A 138 -6.57 -33.94 0.07
CA ALA A 138 -5.90 -33.35 -1.09
C ALA A 138 -6.72 -32.16 -1.60
N LEU A 139 -6.33 -30.96 -1.16
CA LEU A 139 -6.97 -29.71 -1.56
C LEU A 139 -6.75 -29.51 -3.06
N VAL A 140 -7.84 -29.26 -3.79
CA VAL A 140 -7.81 -29.04 -5.22
C VAL A 140 -8.43 -27.70 -5.57
N ASN A 141 -7.74 -26.92 -6.39
CA ASN A 141 -8.32 -25.75 -7.05
C ASN A 141 -7.82 -25.74 -8.49
N ALA A 142 -8.73 -25.99 -9.45
CA ALA A 142 -8.38 -26.17 -10.86
C ALA A 142 -7.74 -24.92 -11.50
N GLN A 143 -7.90 -23.74 -10.91
CA GLN A 143 -7.32 -22.48 -11.37
C GLN A 143 -5.98 -22.16 -10.71
N TRP A 144 -5.72 -22.66 -9.50
CA TRP A 144 -4.42 -22.58 -8.84
C TRP A 144 -3.44 -23.63 -9.39
N GLY A 145 -3.93 -24.81 -9.74
CA GLY A 145 -3.11 -25.95 -10.12
C GLY A 145 -2.63 -26.71 -8.89
N ALA A 146 -1.33 -27.03 -8.85
CA ALA A 146 -0.72 -27.66 -7.68
C ALA A 146 -0.64 -26.67 -6.51
N ILE A 147 -1.17 -27.06 -5.35
CA ILE A 147 -1.06 -26.33 -4.09
C ILE A 147 0.13 -26.92 -3.34
N SER A 148 1.05 -26.08 -2.84
CA SER A 148 2.25 -26.53 -2.13
C SER A 148 1.92 -27.02 -0.72
N ASP A 149 2.70 -28.00 -0.20
CA ASP A 149 2.42 -28.65 1.09
C ASP A 149 2.29 -27.65 2.24
N SER A 150 3.15 -26.62 2.29
CA SER A 150 3.06 -25.55 3.29
C SER A 150 1.79 -24.71 3.17
N LEU A 151 1.25 -24.50 1.96
CA LEU A 151 -0.02 -23.80 1.75
C LEU A 151 -1.23 -24.71 2.08
N ILE A 152 -1.12 -26.03 1.86
CA ILE A 152 -2.11 -27.03 2.31
C ILE A 152 -2.18 -27.05 3.84
N LEU A 153 -1.04 -27.17 4.52
CA LEU A 153 -0.93 -27.16 5.98
C LEU A 153 -1.48 -25.83 6.55
N PHE A 154 -1.09 -24.70 5.97
CA PHE A 154 -1.54 -23.39 6.44
C PHE A 154 -3.06 -23.19 6.22
N TYR A 155 -3.61 -23.65 5.10
CA TYR A 155 -5.05 -23.61 4.86
C TYR A 155 -5.83 -24.53 5.81
N GLY A 156 -5.29 -25.70 6.17
CA GLY A 156 -5.89 -26.59 7.17
C GLY A 156 -6.05 -25.93 8.55
N ARG A 157 -5.21 -24.94 8.87
CA ARG A 157 -5.30 -24.12 10.09
C ARG A 157 -6.26 -22.93 9.99
N LEU A 158 -6.85 -22.65 8.83
CA LEU A 158 -7.75 -21.50 8.65
C LEU A 158 -8.93 -21.47 9.66
N PRO A 159 -9.59 -22.59 10.04
CA PRO A 159 -10.68 -22.56 11.02
C PRO A 159 -10.27 -22.07 12.42
N GLU A 160 -9.09 -22.50 12.92
CA GLU A 160 -8.58 -22.03 14.22
C GLU A 160 -8.08 -20.58 14.13
N ILE A 161 -7.45 -20.19 13.02
CA ILE A 161 -6.99 -18.82 12.76
C ILE A 161 -8.17 -17.84 12.74
N LEU A 162 -9.28 -18.18 12.08
CA LEU A 162 -10.50 -17.36 12.07
C LEU A 162 -11.16 -17.27 13.46
N THR A 163 -11.09 -18.36 14.24
CA THR A 163 -11.61 -18.40 15.61
C THR A 163 -10.78 -17.52 16.55
N ALA A 164 -9.45 -17.59 16.49
CA ALA A 164 -8.54 -16.77 17.30
C ALA A 164 -8.45 -15.30 16.80
N GLY A 165 -8.70 -15.07 15.52
CA GLY A 165 -8.74 -13.75 14.90
C GLY A 165 -10.03 -12.97 15.20
N GLU A 166 -11.11 -13.67 15.57
CA GLU A 166 -12.48 -13.15 15.74
C GLU A 166 -12.98 -12.28 14.56
N HIS A 167 -12.46 -12.54 13.36
CA HIS A 167 -12.73 -11.79 12.13
C HIS A 167 -12.43 -12.67 10.91
N SER A 168 -12.95 -12.32 9.74
CA SER A 168 -12.88 -13.16 8.53
C SER A 168 -12.72 -12.41 7.21
N GLU A 169 -12.25 -11.16 7.25
CA GLU A 169 -11.96 -10.36 6.05
C GLU A 169 -10.49 -9.92 6.06
N VAL A 170 -9.80 -10.05 4.92
CA VAL A 170 -8.49 -9.44 4.69
C VAL A 170 -8.38 -8.97 3.23
N PHE A 171 -7.98 -7.72 3.02
CA PHE A 171 -7.73 -7.13 1.68
C PHE A 171 -8.96 -7.12 0.74
N GLY A 172 -10.16 -7.00 1.29
CA GLY A 172 -11.44 -7.10 0.59
C GLY A 172 -11.90 -8.53 0.32
N VAL A 173 -11.17 -9.54 0.80
CA VAL A 173 -11.46 -10.97 0.60
C VAL A 173 -12.07 -11.57 1.88
N PRO A 174 -13.31 -12.08 1.82
CA PRO A 174 -13.83 -12.98 2.85
C PRO A 174 -13.06 -14.29 2.84
N LEU A 175 -12.44 -14.65 3.96
CA LEU A 175 -11.71 -15.89 4.14
C LEU A 175 -12.68 -17.00 4.54
N VAL A 176 -12.80 -18.04 3.69
CA VAL A 176 -13.78 -19.11 3.86
C VAL A 176 -13.10 -20.47 3.74
N HIS A 177 -13.27 -21.32 4.76
CA HIS A 177 -12.75 -22.68 4.77
C HIS A 177 -13.78 -23.69 4.20
N ASN A 178 -13.49 -24.20 3.01
CA ASN A 178 -14.04 -25.42 2.42
C ASN A 178 -13.01 -26.57 2.57
N PRO A 179 -13.38 -27.76 3.09
CA PRO A 179 -12.42 -28.84 3.40
C PRO A 179 -11.80 -29.55 2.18
N THR A 180 -12.23 -29.26 0.94
CA THR A 180 -11.71 -29.92 -0.27
C THR A 180 -11.38 -28.96 -1.40
N GLU A 181 -12.17 -27.91 -1.61
CA GLU A 181 -12.00 -26.94 -2.70
C GLU A 181 -11.83 -25.52 -2.14
N PRO A 182 -10.59 -25.10 -1.82
CA PRO A 182 -10.31 -23.76 -1.30
C PRO A 182 -10.64 -22.67 -2.33
N ALA A 183 -11.28 -21.59 -1.85
CA ALA A 183 -11.55 -20.42 -2.68
C ALA A 183 -10.25 -19.76 -3.15
N PHE A 184 -10.14 -19.47 -4.45
CA PHE A 184 -8.91 -18.95 -5.07
C PHE A 184 -8.39 -17.68 -4.40
N SER A 185 -9.29 -16.74 -4.07
CA SER A 185 -8.97 -15.51 -3.36
C SER A 185 -8.50 -15.73 -1.92
N THR A 186 -8.99 -16.77 -1.24
CA THR A 186 -8.47 -17.17 0.08
C THR A 186 -7.04 -17.70 -0.04
N LEU A 187 -6.73 -18.52 -1.06
CA LEU A 187 -5.36 -18.95 -1.34
C LEU A 187 -4.43 -17.76 -1.65
N LEU A 188 -4.89 -16.75 -2.39
CA LEU A 188 -4.10 -15.52 -2.64
C LEU A 188 -3.72 -14.80 -1.33
N VAL A 189 -4.65 -14.70 -0.37
CA VAL A 189 -4.34 -14.10 0.93
C VAL A 189 -3.35 -14.96 1.69
N LEU A 190 -3.63 -16.26 1.88
CA LEU A 190 -2.74 -17.15 2.65
C LEU A 190 -1.32 -17.18 2.06
N GLN A 191 -1.19 -17.23 0.74
CA GLN A 191 0.13 -17.26 0.09
C GLN A 191 0.94 -15.98 0.33
N LYS A 192 0.32 -14.81 0.52
CA LYS A 192 1.02 -13.57 0.91
C LYS A 192 1.61 -13.65 2.32
N TYR A 193 0.86 -14.19 3.29
CA TYR A 193 1.35 -14.39 4.66
C TYR A 193 2.44 -15.47 4.70
N LEU A 194 2.26 -16.56 3.96
CA LEU A 194 3.24 -17.65 3.89
C LEU A 194 4.55 -17.18 3.25
N ARG A 195 4.50 -16.38 2.17
CA ARG A 195 5.68 -15.75 1.55
C ARG A 195 6.38 -14.74 2.46
N ALA A 196 5.62 -13.91 3.18
CA ALA A 196 6.19 -12.94 4.12
C ALA A 196 6.92 -13.61 5.31
N ASN A 197 6.62 -14.89 5.58
CA ASN A 197 7.24 -15.70 6.63
C ASN A 197 8.13 -16.83 6.07
N GLU A 198 8.59 -16.69 4.82
CA GLU A 198 9.56 -17.59 4.16
C GLU A 198 9.12 -19.07 4.11
N GLY A 199 7.81 -19.34 4.06
CA GLY A 199 7.24 -20.69 4.09
C GLY A 199 6.93 -21.23 5.49
N ASN A 200 7.22 -20.47 6.56
CA ASN A 200 6.94 -20.88 7.94
C ASN A 200 5.44 -20.72 8.27
N VAL A 201 4.74 -21.85 8.36
CA VAL A 201 3.29 -21.93 8.63
C VAL A 201 2.91 -21.32 9.97
N GLU A 202 3.69 -21.56 11.03
CA GLU A 202 3.41 -21.05 12.38
C GLU A 202 3.43 -19.52 12.42
N LYS A 203 4.50 -18.90 11.92
CA LYS A 203 4.62 -17.43 11.87
C LYS A 203 3.59 -16.80 10.94
N ALA A 204 3.24 -17.47 9.84
CA ALA A 204 2.17 -17.03 8.95
C ALA A 204 0.79 -17.06 9.63
N ALA A 205 0.53 -18.06 10.49
CA ALA A 205 -0.68 -18.12 11.32
C ALA A 205 -0.69 -17.02 12.39
N ASP A 206 0.40 -16.84 13.15
CA ASP A 206 0.51 -15.77 14.15
C ASP A 206 0.27 -14.38 13.54
N GLN A 207 0.89 -14.08 12.39
CA GLN A 207 0.72 -12.79 11.71
C GLN A 207 -0.69 -12.62 11.14
N LEU A 208 -1.33 -13.69 10.65
CA LEU A 208 -2.70 -13.63 10.14
C LEU A 208 -3.71 -13.44 11.28
N ILE A 209 -3.55 -14.13 12.41
CA ILE A 209 -4.35 -13.92 13.64
C ILE A 209 -4.21 -12.46 14.11
N ALA A 210 -2.98 -11.96 14.23
CA ALA A 210 -2.72 -10.58 14.62
C ALA A 210 -3.36 -9.57 13.64
N THR A 211 -3.36 -9.86 12.34
CA THR A 211 -4.00 -9.00 11.34
C THR A 211 -5.52 -9.06 11.42
N LEU A 212 -6.13 -10.22 11.63
CA LEU A 212 -7.58 -10.36 11.80
C LEU A 212 -8.06 -9.59 13.04
N GLN A 213 -7.35 -9.72 14.17
CA GLN A 213 -7.62 -8.96 15.40
C GLN A 213 -7.45 -7.45 15.20
N TRP A 214 -6.46 -7.02 14.41
CA TRP A 214 -6.26 -5.61 14.08
C TRP A 214 -7.33 -5.07 13.12
N ARG A 215 -7.71 -5.82 12.08
CA ARG A 215 -8.79 -5.42 11.14
C ARG A 215 -10.14 -5.31 11.84
N LYS A 216 -10.43 -6.20 12.81
CA LYS A 216 -11.60 -6.10 13.70
C LYS A 216 -11.68 -4.76 14.47
N GLN A 217 -10.53 -4.19 14.85
CA GLN A 217 -10.44 -2.94 15.62
C GLN A 217 -10.32 -1.70 14.74
N MET A 218 -9.62 -1.80 13.61
CA MET A 218 -9.35 -0.69 12.69
C MET A 218 -10.46 -0.49 11.65
N GLN A 219 -11.22 -1.55 11.35
CA GLN A 219 -12.29 -1.61 10.35
C GLN A 219 -11.89 -0.99 8.98
N PRO A 220 -10.80 -1.44 8.31
CA PRO A 220 -10.24 -0.75 7.14
C PRO A 220 -11.20 -0.57 5.96
N VAL A 221 -12.12 -1.52 5.77
CA VAL A 221 -13.19 -1.44 4.76
C VAL A 221 -14.15 -0.29 5.04
N GLU A 222 -14.49 -0.05 6.31
CA GLU A 222 -15.32 1.08 6.72
C GLU A 222 -14.54 2.39 6.65
N LEU A 223 -13.24 2.39 6.93
CA LEU A 223 -12.38 3.57 6.76
C LEU A 223 -12.30 4.06 5.31
N MET A 224 -12.44 3.19 4.29
CA MET A 224 -12.57 3.65 2.90
C MET A 224 -13.86 4.44 2.63
N ALA A 225 -14.97 4.04 3.27
CA ALA A 225 -16.29 4.66 3.11
C ALA A 225 -16.49 5.88 4.04
N ALA A 226 -15.73 5.94 5.14
CA ALA A 226 -15.71 7.05 6.09
C ALA A 226 -15.25 8.37 5.45
N GLU A 227 -15.71 9.48 6.02
CA GLU A 227 -15.35 10.83 5.58
C GLU A 227 -14.10 11.31 6.33
N HIS A 228 -13.01 11.55 5.60
CA HIS A 228 -11.77 12.10 6.13
C HIS A 228 -11.71 13.62 5.92
N GLU A 229 -10.93 14.32 6.72
CA GLU A 229 -10.87 15.78 6.71
C GLU A 229 -10.19 16.32 5.44
N ARG A 230 -10.96 16.91 4.51
CA ARG A 230 -10.44 17.49 3.26
C ARG A 230 -9.32 18.49 3.53
N ALA A 231 -9.54 19.39 4.50
CA ALA A 231 -8.57 20.41 4.88
C ALA A 231 -7.28 19.88 5.57
N ALA A 232 -7.14 18.57 5.77
CA ALA A 232 -5.91 17.92 6.26
C ALA A 232 -5.23 17.02 5.21
N PHE A 233 -6.00 16.50 4.23
CA PHE A 233 -5.57 15.41 3.33
C PHE A 233 -5.81 15.64 1.84
N GLU A 234 -6.49 16.72 1.44
CA GLU A 234 -6.70 17.06 0.02
C GLU A 234 -5.37 17.18 -0.73
N GLY A 235 -5.30 16.55 -1.90
CA GLY A 235 -4.11 16.55 -2.74
C GLY A 235 -2.92 15.73 -2.24
N LEU A 236 -2.99 15.13 -1.04
CA LEU A 236 -1.87 14.38 -0.45
C LEU A 236 -1.83 12.89 -0.84
N GLY A 237 -2.92 12.35 -1.38
CA GLY A 237 -3.04 10.91 -1.67
C GLY A 237 -3.93 10.59 -2.86
N TYR A 238 -3.41 9.80 -3.81
CA TYR A 238 -4.14 9.38 -5.02
C TYR A 238 -3.89 7.89 -5.35
N VAL A 239 -4.77 7.31 -6.15
CA VAL A 239 -4.65 5.94 -6.68
C VAL A 239 -4.81 5.98 -8.19
N GLN A 240 -3.88 5.37 -8.92
CA GLN A 240 -3.92 5.22 -10.38
C GLN A 240 -3.80 3.74 -10.74
N VAL A 241 -4.41 3.34 -11.85
CA VAL A 241 -4.11 2.07 -12.53
C VAL A 241 -3.49 2.41 -13.88
N LEU A 242 -2.29 1.90 -14.14
CA LEU A 242 -1.60 2.10 -15.41
C LEU A 242 -2.12 1.05 -16.41
N THR A 243 -2.67 1.49 -17.54
CA THR A 243 -3.34 0.60 -18.50
C THR A 243 -2.37 -0.19 -19.37
N SER A 244 -1.13 0.29 -19.53
CA SER A 244 -0.08 -0.34 -20.33
C SER A 244 0.50 -1.61 -19.70
N ASN A 245 0.50 -1.72 -18.37
CA ASN A 245 1.05 -2.87 -17.63
C ASN A 245 0.13 -3.43 -16.52
N SER A 246 -1.05 -2.83 -16.32
CA SER A 246 -2.02 -3.14 -15.25
C SER A 246 -1.53 -2.93 -13.81
N GLU A 247 -0.45 -2.17 -13.60
CA GLU A 247 0.04 -1.89 -12.25
C GLU A 247 -0.82 -0.84 -11.52
N VAL A 248 -1.04 -1.08 -10.22
CA VAL A 248 -1.71 -0.14 -9.32
C VAL A 248 -0.67 0.71 -8.63
N VAL A 249 -0.78 2.03 -8.77
CA VAL A 249 0.11 3.02 -8.15
C VAL A 249 -0.64 3.80 -7.06
N THR A 250 -0.04 3.91 -5.88
CA THR A 250 -0.42 4.92 -4.87
C THR A 250 0.55 6.08 -4.89
N TRP A 251 0.00 7.29 -4.91
CA TRP A 251 0.75 8.54 -4.87
C TRP A 251 0.61 9.16 -3.49
N ASN A 252 1.72 9.58 -2.89
CA ASN A 252 1.79 10.08 -1.52
C ASN A 252 2.59 11.39 -1.51
N ILE A 253 1.89 12.52 -1.57
CA ILE A 253 2.45 13.82 -1.93
C ILE A 253 2.79 14.61 -0.67
N TYR A 254 3.78 14.14 0.09
CA TYR A 254 4.22 14.80 1.34
C TYR A 254 4.83 16.20 1.08
N GLY A 255 5.36 16.44 -0.11
CA GLY A 255 5.74 17.78 -0.58
C GLY A 255 4.58 18.78 -0.72
N GLY A 256 3.33 18.31 -0.72
CA GLY A 256 2.13 19.14 -0.73
C GLY A 256 1.63 19.59 0.64
N VAL A 257 2.25 19.13 1.75
CA VAL A 257 1.78 19.47 3.10
C VAL A 257 2.08 20.93 3.43
N THR A 258 1.03 21.73 3.54
CA THR A 258 1.08 23.16 3.92
C THR A 258 0.91 23.39 5.42
N ASP A 259 0.09 22.58 6.09
CA ASP A 259 -0.12 22.62 7.55
C ASP A 259 0.23 21.26 8.19
N TYR A 260 1.42 21.19 8.78
CA TYR A 260 1.94 19.99 9.43
C TYR A 260 1.14 19.60 10.68
N LYS A 261 0.67 20.58 11.46
CA LYS A 261 -0.09 20.29 12.69
C LYS A 261 -1.47 19.74 12.35
N LYS A 262 -2.05 20.19 11.24
CA LYS A 262 -3.34 19.69 10.74
C LYS A 262 -3.25 18.31 10.08
N THR A 263 -2.20 18.05 9.29
CA THR A 263 -2.01 16.75 8.60
C THR A 263 -1.51 15.65 9.53
N PHE A 264 -0.59 15.95 10.47
CA PHE A 264 0.09 14.93 11.30
C PHE A 264 -0.18 15.02 12.79
N GLY A 265 -0.68 16.17 13.28
CA GLY A 265 -0.79 16.46 14.70
C GLY A 265 -1.88 15.69 15.45
N ASP A 266 -2.71 14.96 14.71
CA ASP A 266 -3.52 13.83 15.16
C ASP A 266 -3.03 12.57 14.42
N LEU A 267 -2.25 11.75 15.13
CA LEU A 267 -1.61 10.56 14.56
C LEU A 267 -2.61 9.46 14.22
N ASP A 268 -3.71 9.33 14.96
CA ASP A 268 -4.74 8.32 14.72
C ASP A 268 -5.54 8.67 13.46
N LYS A 269 -5.97 9.93 13.32
CA LYS A 269 -6.61 10.45 12.09
C LYS A 269 -5.70 10.26 10.87
N PHE A 270 -4.41 10.59 10.98
CA PHE A 270 -3.44 10.37 9.90
C PHE A 270 -3.30 8.89 9.52
N ILE A 271 -3.17 7.99 10.50
CA ILE A 271 -3.01 6.54 10.24
C ILE A 271 -4.29 5.94 9.64
N LYS A 272 -5.47 6.36 10.09
CA LYS A 272 -6.77 5.96 9.51
C LYS A 272 -6.92 6.40 8.05
N TRP A 273 -6.55 7.64 7.74
CA TRP A 273 -6.50 8.10 6.34
C TRP A 273 -5.48 7.32 5.50
N ARG A 274 -4.27 7.08 6.03
CA ARG A 274 -3.24 6.31 5.31
C ARG A 274 -3.65 4.87 5.05
N VAL A 275 -4.36 4.23 5.98
CA VAL A 275 -4.94 2.88 5.80
C VAL A 275 -6.03 2.90 4.74
N ALA A 276 -6.98 3.84 4.80
CA ALA A 276 -8.03 3.98 3.78
C ALA A 276 -7.44 4.16 2.36
N LEU A 277 -6.39 4.98 2.21
CA LEU A 277 -5.67 5.16 0.93
C LEU A 277 -4.99 3.87 0.43
N MET A 278 -4.49 3.02 1.35
CA MET A 278 -3.88 1.74 0.99
C MET A 278 -4.95 0.72 0.56
N GLU A 279 -6.04 0.59 1.31
CA GLU A 279 -7.18 -0.27 0.95
C GLU A 279 -7.79 0.14 -0.40
N ALA A 280 -7.95 1.44 -0.66
CA ALA A 280 -8.48 1.97 -1.93
C ALA A 280 -7.64 1.56 -3.16
N ALA A 281 -6.34 1.30 -2.97
CA ALA A 281 -5.46 0.74 -3.99
C ALA A 281 -5.54 -0.79 -4.06
N ILE A 282 -5.62 -1.47 -2.90
CA ILE A 282 -5.79 -2.93 -2.83
C ILE A 282 -7.09 -3.38 -3.53
N VAL A 283 -8.17 -2.61 -3.44
CA VAL A 283 -9.40 -2.85 -4.22
C VAL A 283 -9.12 -2.88 -5.74
N LYS A 284 -8.18 -2.07 -6.25
CA LYS A 284 -7.81 -2.07 -7.69
C LYS A 284 -7.01 -3.30 -8.11
N LEU A 285 -6.36 -4.02 -7.17
CA LEU A 285 -5.71 -5.30 -7.45
C LEU A 285 -6.73 -6.42 -7.75
N ASN A 286 -8.01 -6.24 -7.39
CA ASN A 286 -9.10 -7.18 -7.61
C ASN A 286 -8.77 -8.63 -7.15
N LEU A 287 -8.30 -8.79 -5.91
CA LEU A 287 -8.00 -10.11 -5.34
C LEU A 287 -9.19 -11.08 -5.36
N VAL A 288 -10.41 -10.57 -5.20
CA VAL A 288 -11.65 -11.36 -5.25
C VAL A 288 -11.88 -11.96 -6.65
N GLY A 289 -11.62 -11.19 -7.70
CA GLY A 289 -11.62 -11.64 -9.10
C GLY A 289 -10.24 -12.07 -9.62
N GLY A 290 -9.31 -12.44 -8.73
CA GLY A 290 -7.98 -12.89 -9.07
C GLY A 290 -7.99 -14.22 -9.83
N THR A 291 -7.00 -14.41 -10.72
CA THR A 291 -6.96 -15.55 -11.65
C THR A 291 -5.57 -16.15 -11.88
N LYS A 292 -4.50 -15.52 -11.37
CA LYS A 292 -3.11 -16.00 -11.49
C LYS A 292 -2.61 -16.44 -10.11
N PRO A 293 -2.16 -17.69 -9.90
CA PRO A 293 -1.66 -18.10 -8.60
C PRO A 293 -0.40 -17.30 -8.24
N ILE A 294 -0.19 -17.03 -6.94
CA ILE A 294 1.05 -16.41 -6.46
C ILE A 294 2.09 -17.54 -6.27
N PRO A 295 3.28 -17.48 -6.90
CA PRO A 295 4.32 -18.50 -6.74
C PRO A 295 4.78 -18.65 -5.29
N ASP A 296 5.34 -19.80 -4.92
CA ASP A 296 5.94 -20.00 -3.59
C ASP A 296 7.11 -19.03 -3.32
N PHE A 297 7.52 -18.95 -2.06
CA PHE A 297 8.59 -18.06 -1.62
C PHE A 297 9.88 -18.30 -2.44
N GLY A 298 10.43 -17.22 -2.99
CA GLY A 298 11.60 -17.25 -3.87
C GLY A 298 11.34 -17.75 -5.32
N GLN A 299 10.18 -18.35 -5.62
CA GLN A 299 9.90 -18.98 -6.93
C GLN A 299 9.28 -18.04 -7.98
N GLY A 300 9.01 -16.78 -7.62
CA GLY A 300 8.53 -15.78 -8.59
C GLY A 300 7.94 -14.52 -7.97
N GLU A 301 7.58 -13.59 -8.85
CA GLU A 301 6.91 -12.34 -8.49
C GLU A 301 5.43 -12.56 -8.19
N ASP A 302 4.89 -11.73 -7.31
CA ASP A 302 3.49 -11.73 -6.91
C ASP A 302 2.74 -10.68 -7.76
N PRO A 303 1.78 -11.10 -8.63
CA PRO A 303 1.11 -10.20 -9.55
C PRO A 303 0.07 -9.26 -8.89
N TYR A 304 -0.13 -9.36 -7.56
CA TYR A 304 -1.10 -8.55 -6.81
C TYR A 304 -0.39 -7.62 -5.82
N GLN A 305 0.45 -6.71 -6.33
CA GLN A 305 1.22 -5.79 -5.51
C GLN A 305 1.10 -4.34 -5.97
N VAL A 306 1.08 -3.42 -5.01
CA VAL A 306 0.94 -1.97 -5.21
C VAL A 306 2.32 -1.33 -5.36
N VAL A 307 2.48 -0.49 -6.38
CA VAL A 307 3.60 0.46 -6.50
C VAL A 307 3.31 1.65 -5.58
N GLN A 308 4.29 2.08 -4.79
CA GLN A 308 4.16 3.25 -3.93
C GLN A 308 5.10 4.37 -4.36
N VAL A 309 4.55 5.49 -4.85
CA VAL A 309 5.30 6.73 -5.08
C VAL A 309 5.14 7.65 -3.88
N HIS A 310 6.25 8.13 -3.34
CA HIS A 310 6.32 9.17 -2.32
C HIS A 310 7.03 10.40 -2.89
N ASP A 311 6.36 11.54 -2.92
CA ASP A 311 6.93 12.80 -3.39
C ASP A 311 7.34 13.69 -2.21
N TYR A 312 8.61 14.13 -2.20
CA TYR A 312 9.24 14.95 -1.17
C TYR A 312 9.67 16.33 -1.66
N LEU A 313 9.15 16.80 -2.80
CA LEU A 313 9.39 18.15 -3.32
C LEU A 313 9.16 19.21 -2.22
N ASN A 314 10.09 20.16 -2.06
CA ASN A 314 10.04 21.23 -1.06
C ASN A 314 10.05 20.79 0.43
N VAL A 315 10.18 19.50 0.78
CA VAL A 315 10.23 19.07 2.19
C VAL A 315 11.54 19.52 2.86
N SER A 316 11.42 20.39 3.86
CA SER A 316 12.58 21.02 4.52
C SER A 316 13.22 20.14 5.59
N VAL A 317 14.38 19.56 5.27
CA VAL A 317 15.18 18.73 6.20
C VAL A 317 15.74 19.49 7.41
N LEU A 318 15.76 20.83 7.40
CA LEU A 318 16.26 21.67 8.50
C LEU A 318 15.27 21.78 9.68
N ARG A 319 14.00 21.43 9.49
CA ARG A 319 12.99 21.32 10.55
C ARG A 319 12.13 20.08 10.34
N MET A 320 12.68 18.91 10.69
CA MET A 320 11.90 17.67 10.76
C MET A 320 10.95 17.73 11.97
N ASP A 321 9.74 18.23 11.71
CA ASP A 321 8.60 18.33 12.62
C ASP A 321 8.36 17.04 13.45
N PRO A 322 8.03 17.14 14.76
CA PRO A 322 7.87 15.97 15.62
C PRO A 322 6.65 15.11 15.28
N ASP A 323 5.54 15.71 14.85
CA ASP A 323 4.30 14.99 14.54
C ASP A 323 4.46 14.23 13.21
N ALA A 324 5.05 14.89 12.19
CA ALA A 324 5.46 14.23 10.95
C ALA A 324 6.47 13.09 11.19
N ARG A 325 7.35 13.22 12.19
CA ARG A 325 8.31 12.17 12.59
C ARG A 325 7.65 11.00 13.33
N ALA A 326 6.55 11.24 14.04
CA ALA A 326 5.74 10.17 14.61
C ALA A 326 4.97 9.43 13.50
N ALA A 327 4.32 10.17 12.61
CA ALA A 327 3.65 9.66 11.42
C ALA A 327 4.56 8.81 10.52
N SER A 328 5.80 9.26 10.28
CA SER A 328 6.79 8.53 9.47
C SER A 328 7.31 7.24 10.12
N LYS A 329 7.13 7.03 11.42
CA LYS A 329 7.43 5.77 12.12
C LYS A 329 6.21 4.84 12.15
N ALA A 330 5.05 5.37 12.50
CA ALA A 330 3.84 4.59 12.72
C ALA A 330 3.28 3.96 11.42
N ALA A 331 3.27 4.70 10.30
CA ALA A 331 2.71 4.16 9.05
C ALA A 331 3.51 2.95 8.50
N PRO A 332 4.86 2.97 8.44
CA PRO A 332 5.64 1.78 8.10
C PRO A 332 5.47 0.60 9.07
N GLN A 333 5.23 0.84 10.36
CA GLN A 333 4.94 -0.23 11.33
C GLN A 333 3.61 -0.91 11.02
N VAL A 334 2.53 -0.14 10.84
CA VAL A 334 1.20 -0.66 10.46
C VAL A 334 1.24 -1.45 9.15
N PHE A 335 1.90 -0.92 8.11
CA PHE A 335 2.02 -1.62 6.83
C PHE A 335 2.94 -2.85 6.90
N GLY A 336 4.01 -2.82 7.71
CA GLY A 336 4.89 -3.96 7.91
C GLY A 336 4.22 -5.13 8.65
N SER A 337 3.40 -4.83 9.66
CA SER A 337 2.69 -5.85 10.45
C SER A 337 1.50 -6.45 9.70
N PHE A 338 0.66 -5.63 9.07
CA PHE A 338 -0.69 -6.04 8.65
C PHE A 338 -0.92 -6.04 7.12
N TYR A 339 0.10 -5.69 6.32
CA TYR A 339 0.03 -5.69 4.85
C TYR A 339 1.20 -6.46 4.20
N PRO A 340 1.43 -7.73 4.58
CA PRO A 340 2.48 -8.57 3.97
C PRO A 340 2.31 -8.72 2.47
N GLU A 341 3.44 -8.73 1.75
CA GLU A 341 3.52 -8.89 0.27
C GLU A 341 2.51 -8.01 -0.51
N MET A 342 2.34 -6.76 -0.07
CA MET A 342 1.53 -5.74 -0.78
C MET A 342 2.33 -4.69 -1.54
N LEU A 343 3.64 -4.61 -1.33
CA LEU A 343 4.52 -3.63 -1.99
C LEU A 343 5.36 -4.31 -3.07
N SER A 344 5.25 -3.87 -4.33
CA SER A 344 6.13 -4.31 -5.42
C SER A 344 7.41 -3.46 -5.45
N ARG A 345 7.25 -2.16 -5.68
CA ARG A 345 8.34 -1.18 -5.79
C ARG A 345 7.95 0.12 -5.08
N LYS A 346 8.92 0.77 -4.43
CA LYS A 346 8.72 2.05 -3.74
C LYS A 346 9.64 3.12 -4.32
N TYR A 347 9.04 4.14 -4.93
CA TYR A 347 9.72 5.28 -5.52
C TYR A 347 9.70 6.45 -4.56
N PHE A 348 10.88 6.95 -4.21
CA PHE A 348 11.06 8.21 -3.46
C PHE A 348 11.52 9.26 -4.48
N VAL A 349 10.68 10.23 -4.80
CA VAL A 349 10.92 11.23 -5.85
C VAL A 349 11.08 12.65 -5.29
N ASN A 350 11.78 13.51 -6.05
CA ASN A 350 12.10 14.90 -5.69
C ASN A 350 12.83 15.03 -4.33
N VAL A 351 13.58 14.00 -3.94
CA VAL A 351 14.31 13.97 -2.67
C VAL A 351 15.51 14.93 -2.74
N PRO A 352 15.64 15.93 -1.83
CA PRO A 352 16.75 16.87 -1.85
C PRO A 352 18.12 16.18 -1.83
N THR A 353 19.02 16.54 -2.75
CA THR A 353 20.25 15.80 -3.06
C THR A 353 21.20 15.61 -1.86
N VAL A 354 21.14 16.51 -0.88
CA VAL A 354 21.87 16.45 0.40
C VAL A 354 21.52 15.16 1.19
N MET A 355 20.31 14.62 1.00
CA MET A 355 19.82 13.41 1.68
C MET A 355 20.49 12.12 1.18
N GLY A 356 21.18 12.12 0.03
CA GLY A 356 21.81 10.94 -0.56
C GLY A 356 22.87 10.28 0.32
N TRP A 357 23.48 11.02 1.24
CA TRP A 357 24.38 10.49 2.27
C TRP A 357 23.60 9.84 3.42
N LEU A 358 22.55 10.49 3.94
CA LEU A 358 21.76 9.99 5.06
C LEU A 358 20.96 8.73 4.69
N TYR A 359 20.49 8.60 3.44
CA TYR A 359 19.84 7.37 2.96
C TYR A 359 20.82 6.20 2.81
N LYS A 360 22.10 6.45 2.49
CA LYS A 360 23.17 5.44 2.53
C LYS A 360 23.51 4.99 3.96
N ALA A 361 23.32 5.85 4.95
CA ALA A 361 23.54 5.49 6.35
C ALA A 361 22.37 4.68 6.95
N THR A 362 21.12 5.01 6.62
CA THR A 362 19.94 4.33 7.20
C THR A 362 19.59 3.00 6.55
N THR A 363 19.98 2.76 5.29
CA THR A 363 19.73 1.49 4.59
C THR A 363 20.56 0.31 5.12
N MET A 364 21.59 0.53 5.94
CA MET A 364 22.42 -0.53 6.54
C MET A 364 21.66 -1.47 7.49
N PHE A 365 20.47 -1.07 7.97
CA PHE A 365 19.65 -1.83 8.93
C PHE A 365 18.30 -2.30 8.36
N LEU A 366 18.08 -2.20 7.05
CA LEU A 366 16.87 -2.72 6.40
C LEU A 366 17.11 -4.13 5.85
N PRO A 367 16.13 -5.04 5.88
CA PRO A 367 16.23 -6.34 5.21
C PRO A 367 16.54 -6.18 3.71
N ALA A 368 17.40 -7.04 3.17
CA ALA A 368 17.83 -6.95 1.77
C ALA A 368 16.66 -7.01 0.77
N ALA A 369 15.60 -7.76 1.10
CA ALA A 369 14.35 -7.80 0.34
C ALA A 369 13.65 -6.43 0.26
N THR A 370 13.64 -5.65 1.34
CA THR A 370 13.11 -4.28 1.39
C THR A 370 13.95 -3.34 0.53
N ILE A 371 15.28 -3.40 0.66
CA ILE A 371 16.21 -2.57 -0.12
C ILE A 371 16.05 -2.85 -1.62
N LYS A 372 15.94 -4.11 -2.04
CA LYS A 372 15.75 -4.51 -3.45
C LYS A 372 14.48 -3.91 -4.07
N LYS A 373 13.43 -3.65 -3.27
CA LYS A 373 12.17 -3.03 -3.70
C LYS A 373 12.20 -1.48 -3.70
N PHE A 374 13.21 -0.83 -3.14
CA PHE A 374 13.29 0.63 -3.06
C PHE A 374 14.02 1.26 -4.26
N ARG A 375 13.53 2.39 -4.76
CA ARG A 375 14.11 3.23 -5.83
C ARG A 375 14.08 4.68 -5.36
N VAL A 376 15.20 5.38 -5.45
CA VAL A 376 15.31 6.79 -5.06
C VAL A 376 15.72 7.61 -6.27
N LEU A 377 14.83 8.48 -6.73
CA LEU A 377 15.05 9.36 -7.87
C LEU A 377 15.21 10.79 -7.33
N SER A 378 16.38 11.39 -7.55
CA SER A 378 16.63 12.79 -7.14
C SER A 378 15.81 13.78 -7.98
N ASN A 379 15.51 13.41 -9.23
CA ASN A 379 14.63 14.12 -10.15
C ASN A 379 13.32 13.32 -10.31
N GLY A 380 12.18 13.88 -9.94
CA GLY A 380 10.88 13.24 -10.15
C GLY A 380 10.48 13.12 -11.63
N GLY A 381 11.02 13.98 -12.50
CA GLY A 381 10.78 13.96 -13.94
C GLY A 381 11.32 12.72 -14.67
N GLU A 382 12.10 11.87 -14.00
CA GLU A 382 12.62 10.60 -14.55
C GLU A 382 11.73 9.38 -14.23
N LEU A 383 10.67 9.54 -13.42
CA LEU A 383 9.82 8.41 -13.00
C LEU A 383 9.09 7.73 -14.17
N HIS A 384 8.78 8.45 -15.25
CA HIS A 384 8.22 7.88 -16.48
C HIS A 384 9.13 6.81 -17.14
N LEU A 385 10.44 6.79 -16.84
CA LEU A 385 11.36 5.74 -17.31
C LEU A 385 11.18 4.41 -16.57
N GLU A 386 10.56 4.44 -15.39
CA GLU A 386 10.33 3.28 -14.51
C GLU A 386 8.85 2.82 -14.51
N LEU A 387 7.91 3.75 -14.71
CA LEU A 387 6.46 3.50 -14.69
C LEU A 387 5.74 3.82 -16.02
N GLY A 388 6.48 4.19 -17.06
CA GLY A 388 5.93 4.47 -18.38
C GLY A 388 5.27 5.85 -18.53
N GLU A 389 4.77 6.10 -19.73
CA GLU A 389 4.24 7.40 -20.19
C GLU A 389 2.90 7.81 -19.55
N GLU A 390 2.23 6.91 -18.83
CA GLU A 390 0.94 7.18 -18.18
C GLU A 390 1.06 7.95 -16.86
N VAL A 391 2.27 8.17 -16.34
CA VAL A 391 2.46 9.06 -15.18
C VAL A 391 2.18 10.52 -15.56
N PRO A 392 1.73 11.36 -14.61
CA PRO A 392 1.54 12.80 -14.82
C PRO A 392 2.75 13.52 -15.41
N GLY A 393 2.52 14.65 -16.10
CA GLY A 393 3.58 15.46 -16.72
C GLY A 393 4.66 15.96 -15.75
N VAL A 394 4.32 16.21 -14.48
CA VAL A 394 5.29 16.56 -13.41
C VAL A 394 6.29 15.44 -13.08
N TYR A 395 6.01 14.21 -13.53
CA TYR A 395 6.86 13.02 -13.42
C TYR A 395 7.49 12.61 -14.78
N GLY A 396 7.40 13.51 -15.78
CA GLY A 396 7.99 13.38 -17.11
C GLY A 396 7.15 12.59 -18.12
N GLY A 397 6.00 12.06 -17.72
CA GLY A 397 5.09 11.34 -18.60
C GLY A 397 4.13 12.26 -19.36
N LYS A 398 3.05 11.67 -19.87
CA LYS A 398 1.99 12.29 -20.67
C LYS A 398 0.59 12.03 -20.09
N GLY A 399 0.52 11.45 -18.89
CA GLY A 399 -0.72 11.23 -18.14
C GLY A 399 -1.35 12.52 -17.61
N VAL A 400 -2.59 12.40 -17.13
CA VAL A 400 -3.35 13.48 -16.48
C VAL A 400 -2.67 13.96 -15.20
N ASP A 401 -3.00 15.17 -14.71
CA ASP A 401 -2.57 15.61 -13.39
C ASP A 401 -3.19 14.71 -12.31
N LEU A 402 -2.48 14.48 -11.20
CA LEU A 402 -2.98 13.63 -10.11
C LEU A 402 -4.36 14.07 -9.59
N LYS A 403 -4.59 15.39 -9.52
CA LYS A 403 -5.87 16.00 -9.12
C LYS A 403 -7.06 15.50 -9.96
N ASP A 404 -6.83 15.18 -11.23
CA ASP A 404 -7.85 14.77 -12.20
C ASP A 404 -8.18 13.28 -12.10
N LEU A 405 -7.40 12.50 -11.31
CA LEU A 405 -7.75 11.14 -10.89
C LEU A 405 -8.89 11.13 -9.84
N GLY A 406 -9.11 12.27 -9.17
CA GLY A 406 -10.08 12.42 -8.08
C GLY A 406 -9.61 11.88 -6.72
N ASP A 407 -10.37 12.18 -5.68
CA ASP A 407 -10.09 11.69 -4.32
C ASP A 407 -10.33 10.16 -4.25
N PRO A 408 -9.32 9.33 -3.88
CA PRO A 408 -9.48 7.86 -3.82
C PRO A 408 -10.23 7.38 -2.57
N VAL A 409 -10.43 8.28 -1.60
CA VAL A 409 -11.17 8.08 -0.35
C VAL A 409 -12.07 9.30 -0.13
N LYS A 410 -13.19 9.15 0.58
CA LYS A 410 -14.14 10.26 0.73
C LYS A 410 -13.55 11.39 1.58
N LEU A 411 -13.27 12.55 0.96
CA LEU A 411 -12.83 13.77 1.66
C LEU A 411 -13.98 14.77 1.85
N GLY A 412 -14.15 15.29 3.06
CA GLY A 412 -15.24 16.23 3.41
C GLY A 412 -14.83 17.38 4.33
N ASN A 413 -15.70 18.38 4.42
CA ASN A 413 -15.45 19.67 5.06
C ASN A 413 -16.03 19.76 6.48
N LYS A 414 -16.40 18.64 7.09
CA LYS A 414 -17.08 18.64 8.39
C LYS A 414 -16.19 19.27 9.45
N ALA A 415 -16.66 20.37 10.04
CA ALA A 415 -15.93 21.08 11.07
C ALA A 415 -15.59 20.16 12.25
N GLU A 416 -14.40 20.38 12.81
CA GLU A 416 -13.90 19.73 14.02
C GLU A 416 -14.98 19.78 15.11
N ALA A 417 -15.44 18.60 15.54
CA ALA A 417 -16.27 18.51 16.73
C ALA A 417 -15.37 18.85 17.91
N ALA A 418 -15.53 20.07 18.45
CA ALA A 418 -14.69 20.59 19.52
C ALA A 418 -14.58 19.54 20.65
N PRO A 419 -13.37 19.36 21.23
CA PRO A 419 -13.14 18.31 22.22
C PRO A 419 -14.15 18.47 23.36
N THR A 420 -14.90 17.41 23.63
CA THR A 420 -15.97 17.41 24.63
C THR A 420 -15.37 17.78 25.99
N GLU A 421 -15.61 19.00 26.45
CA GLU A 421 -15.18 19.43 27.78
C GLU A 421 -15.87 18.55 28.83
N THR A 422 -15.13 17.60 29.39
CA THR A 422 -15.55 16.85 30.57
C THR A 422 -15.88 17.88 31.66
N PRO A 423 -17.14 17.96 32.14
CA PRO A 423 -17.53 18.96 33.11
C PRO A 423 -16.65 18.83 34.37
N ALA A 424 -15.88 19.88 34.67
CA ALA A 424 -15.00 19.89 35.82
C ALA A 424 -15.82 19.63 37.09
N ALA A 425 -15.47 18.58 37.84
CA ALA A 425 -16.18 18.21 39.04
C ALA A 425 -16.12 19.36 40.05
N SER A 426 -17.28 19.98 40.32
CA SER A 426 -17.37 21.11 41.26
C SER A 426 -16.95 20.64 42.66
N ALA A 427 -15.78 21.12 43.11
CA ALA A 427 -15.23 20.79 44.41
C ALA A 427 -16.06 21.47 45.50
N ALA A 428 -17.02 20.73 46.07
CA ALA A 428 -17.81 21.19 47.20
C ALA A 428 -16.89 21.45 48.41
N THR A 429 -16.68 22.73 48.74
CA THR A 429 -15.93 23.15 49.92
C THR A 429 -16.72 22.80 51.19
N GLY A 430 -16.38 21.67 51.80
CA GLY A 430 -16.87 21.30 53.13
C GLY A 430 -16.25 22.20 54.19
N ASP A 431 -17.03 23.13 54.73
CA ASP A 431 -16.65 23.96 55.88
C ASP A 431 -16.55 23.06 57.13
N VAL A 432 -15.36 23.03 57.74
CA VAL A 432 -15.10 22.36 59.02
C VAL A 432 -14.63 23.41 60.04
N THR A 433 -15.52 24.34 60.37
CA THR A 433 -15.35 25.25 61.49
C THR A 433 -15.24 24.48 62.80
N THR A 434 -14.08 24.56 63.45
CA THR A 434 -13.79 23.90 64.72
C THR A 434 -14.32 24.70 65.91
N ALA A 435 -15.00 24.02 66.84
CA ALA A 435 -15.37 24.60 68.13
C ALA A 435 -14.20 24.51 69.13
N PRO A 436 -13.84 25.59 69.85
CA PRO A 436 -12.77 25.56 70.84
C PRO A 436 -13.30 25.23 72.26
N ASP A 437 -12.76 24.19 72.88
CA ASP A 437 -12.81 24.03 74.34
C ASP A 437 -11.79 24.99 75.00
N THR A 438 -12.21 25.83 75.95
CA THR A 438 -11.51 26.04 77.25
C THR A 438 -12.23 27.00 78.21
N VAL A 439 -12.59 26.47 79.38
CA VAL A 439 -12.59 27.12 80.72
C VAL A 439 -13.34 28.45 80.91
N ALA A 440 -14.51 28.36 81.56
CA ALA A 440 -14.80 29.06 82.83
C ALA A 440 -15.91 28.31 83.60
#